data_AF-T0Z6N1-F1
#
_entry.id   AF-T0Z6N1-F1
#
_cell.length_a   1.000
_cell.length_b   1.000
_cell.length_c   1.000
_cell.angle_alpha   90.00
_cell.angle_beta   90.00
_cell.angle_gamma   90.00
#
_symmetry.space_group_name_H-M   'P 1'
#
loop_
_entity.id
_entity.type
_entity.pdbx_description
1 polymer ?
#
loop_
_entity_poly.entity_id
_entity_poly.type
_entity_poly.pdbx_seq_one_letter_code
_entity_poly.pdbx_strand_id
1 'polypeptide(L)'
;MAKQSSQKFIARNRAPRVQIEYDVEVYGAQKKVQVPFVMGVMSDLSGANNAELPGIEERKAMEIDADNFDSRLQSMKPRVSFAVPNTLTGE
;
A
#
# COMPACT_ATOMS: atom_id res chain seq x y z
N MET A 1 5.76 12.75 13.28
CA MET A 1 5.91 13.47 14.57
C MET A 1 5.67 14.95 14.31
N ALA A 2 4.84 15.62 15.11
CA ALA A 2 4.59 17.05 14.91
C ALA A 2 5.90 17.83 15.06
N LYS A 3 6.19 18.71 14.09
CA LYS A 3 7.38 19.57 14.09
C LYS A 3 7.40 20.37 15.40
N GLN A 4 8.48 20.27 16.18
CA GLN A 4 8.60 20.98 17.45
C GLN A 4 8.47 22.50 17.23
N SER A 5 7.63 23.15 18.04
CA SER A 5 7.41 24.59 17.99
C SER A 5 8.72 25.34 18.19
N SER A 6 9.04 26.23 17.24
CA SER A 6 10.22 27.11 17.33
C SER A 6 10.14 28.06 18.53
N GLN A 7 8.93 28.44 18.96
CA GLN A 7 8.71 29.22 20.17
C GLN A 7 9.18 28.46 21.42
N LYS A 8 8.82 27.17 21.54
CA LYS A 8 9.30 26.30 22.65
C LYS A 8 10.81 26.03 22.62
N PHE A 9 11.46 26.17 21.46
CA PHE A 9 12.91 26.10 21.34
C PHE A 9 13.60 27.38 21.88
N ILE A 10 13.08 28.56 21.54
CA ILE A 10 13.58 29.85 22.04
C ILE A 10 13.43 29.95 23.57
N ALA A 11 12.34 29.42 24.14
CA ALA A 11 12.14 29.32 25.59
C ALA A 11 13.29 28.60 26.31
N ARG A 12 13.79 27.49 25.73
CA ARG A 12 14.77 26.61 26.37
C ARG A 12 16.20 27.11 26.24
N ASN A 13 16.54 27.81 25.16
CA ASN A 13 17.92 28.19 24.88
C ASN A 13 18.26 29.62 25.35
N ARG A 14 17.36 30.61 25.15
CA ARG A 14 17.56 31.99 25.61
C ARG A 14 16.23 32.77 25.62
N ALA A 15 15.46 32.62 26.70
CA ALA A 15 14.16 33.25 26.83
C ALA A 15 14.27 34.81 26.83
N PRO A 16 13.52 35.52 25.97
CA PRO A 16 13.42 36.97 26.00
C PRO A 16 12.60 37.46 27.22
N ARG A 17 12.71 38.76 27.54
CA ARG A 17 12.01 39.35 28.71
C ARG A 17 10.49 39.29 28.64
N VAL A 18 9.93 39.23 27.43
CA VAL A 18 8.51 38.96 27.18
C VAL A 18 8.44 37.89 26.09
N GLN A 19 7.76 36.79 26.37
CA GLN A 19 7.60 35.66 25.47
C GLN A 19 6.12 35.29 25.38
N ILE A 20 5.60 35.20 24.16
CA ILE A 20 4.23 34.83 23.88
C ILE A 20 4.28 33.50 23.12
N GLU A 21 3.58 32.50 23.65
CA GLU A 21 3.46 31.18 23.04
C GLU A 21 2.01 30.91 22.68
N TYR A 22 1.81 30.18 21.59
CA TYR A 22 0.52 29.64 21.23
C TYR A 22 0.57 28.13 21.45
N ASP A 23 -0.10 27.66 22.49
CA ASP A 23 -0.31 26.24 22.74
C ASP A 23 -1.77 25.89 22.45
N VAL A 24 -1.98 24.73 21.82
CA VAL A 24 -3.32 24.24 21.57
C VAL A 24 -3.70 23.39 22.77
N GLU A 25 -4.53 23.94 23.65
CA GLU A 25 -5.07 23.21 24.79
C GLU A 25 -6.02 22.12 24.29
N VAL A 26 -5.59 20.86 24.40
CA VAL A 26 -6.35 19.70 23.91
C VAL A 26 -7.18 19.03 24.99
N TYR A 27 -7.20 19.52 26.24
CA TYR A 27 -7.99 18.97 27.36
C TYR A 27 -7.90 17.43 27.49
N GLY A 28 -6.73 16.85 27.25
CA GLY A 28 -6.53 15.40 27.28
C GLY A 28 -7.16 14.63 26.10
N ALA A 29 -7.51 15.32 25.00
CA ALA A 29 -8.10 14.70 23.82
C ALA A 29 -7.21 13.56 23.32
N GLN A 30 -7.79 12.38 23.27
CA GLN A 30 -7.13 11.21 22.72
C GLN A 30 -6.92 11.43 21.23
N LYS A 31 -5.66 11.34 20.80
CA LYS A 31 -5.32 11.37 19.38
C LYS A 31 -5.95 10.16 18.69
N LYS A 32 -6.94 10.40 17.83
CA LYS A 32 -7.47 9.35 16.95
C LYS A 32 -6.36 8.92 15.98
N VAL A 33 -5.98 7.65 16.06
CA VAL A 33 -5.12 7.00 15.08
C VAL A 33 -6.02 6.19 14.18
N GLN A 34 -6.04 6.51 12.89
CA GLN A 34 -6.75 5.70 11.90
C GLN A 34 -5.85 4.55 11.48
N VAL A 35 -6.32 3.33 11.69
CA VAL A 35 -5.67 2.13 11.17
C VAL A 35 -6.40 1.72 9.91
N PRO A 36 -5.77 1.75 8.72
CA PRO A 36 -6.41 1.29 7.50
C PRO A 36 -6.64 -0.21 7.57
N PHE A 37 -7.81 -0.65 7.12
CA PHE A 37 -8.10 -2.06 6.93
C PHE A 37 -7.56 -2.47 5.55
N VAL A 38 -6.54 -3.34 5.53
CA VAL A 38 -5.94 -3.87 4.30
C VAL A 38 -6.27 -5.35 4.19
N MET A 39 -6.83 -5.76 3.06
CA MET A 39 -7.17 -7.16 2.80
C MET A 39 -6.08 -7.80 1.93
N GLY A 40 -5.51 -8.91 2.41
CA GLY A 40 -4.61 -9.75 1.62
C GLY A 40 -5.38 -10.82 0.85
N VAL A 41 -5.09 -10.99 -0.43
CA VAL A 41 -5.66 -12.04 -1.28
C VAL A 41 -4.53 -12.91 -1.81
N MET A 42 -4.65 -14.23 -1.65
CA MET A 42 -3.74 -15.22 -2.22
C MET A 42 -4.52 -16.09 -3.19
N SER A 43 -4.06 -16.17 -4.44
CA SER A 43 -4.69 -16.98 -5.49
C SER A 43 -3.65 -17.45 -6.50
N ASP A 44 -3.92 -18.57 -7.16
CA ASP A 44 -3.27 -18.88 -8.43
C ASP A 44 -3.85 -17.95 -9.49
N LEU A 45 -2.98 -17.13 -10.09
CA LEU A 45 -3.36 -16.11 -11.04
C LEU A 45 -2.56 -16.19 -12.34
N SER A 46 -1.45 -16.94 -12.38
CA SER A 46 -0.59 -17.05 -13.56
C SER A 46 -0.97 -18.20 -14.50
N GLY A 47 -1.73 -19.19 -14.00
CA GLY A 47 -2.22 -20.32 -14.79
C GLY A 47 -1.09 -21.12 -15.45
N ALA A 48 -1.25 -21.43 -16.74
CA ALA A 48 -0.27 -22.14 -17.56
C ALA A 48 0.90 -21.21 -17.96
N ASN A 49 1.62 -20.70 -16.97
CA ASN A 49 2.74 -19.79 -17.15
C ASN A 49 3.87 -20.47 -17.94
N ASN A 50 4.50 -19.73 -18.86
CA ASN A 50 5.63 -20.21 -19.66
C ASN A 50 6.98 -20.04 -18.96
N ALA A 51 7.03 -19.20 -17.92
CA ALA A 51 8.25 -18.89 -17.18
C ALA A 51 8.24 -19.59 -15.83
N GLU A 52 9.43 -19.99 -15.38
CA GLU A 52 9.61 -20.49 -14.02
C GLU A 52 9.30 -19.37 -13.03
N LEU A 53 8.33 -19.62 -12.15
CA LEU A 53 7.93 -18.65 -11.15
C LEU A 53 8.88 -18.71 -9.96
N PRO A 54 9.24 -17.55 -9.37
CA PRO A 54 10.04 -17.52 -8.15
C PRO A 54 9.33 -18.24 -7.00
N GLY A 55 10.11 -18.65 -6.00
CA GLY A 55 9.62 -19.27 -4.77
C GLY A 55 8.59 -18.39 -4.06
N ILE A 56 7.75 -18.97 -3.21
CA ILE A 56 6.67 -18.24 -2.52
C ILE A 56 7.24 -17.12 -1.64
N GLU A 57 8.36 -17.38 -0.99
CA GLU A 57 9.12 -16.47 -0.14
C GLU A 57 9.66 -15.24 -0.88
N GLU A 58 9.87 -15.35 -2.19
CA GLU A 58 10.33 -14.25 -3.05
C GLU A 58 9.18 -13.43 -3.63
N ARG A 59 7.94 -13.93 -3.58
CA ARG A 59 6.75 -13.26 -4.11
C ARG A 59 6.26 -12.20 -3.13
N LYS A 60 6.28 -10.94 -3.56
CA LYS A 60 5.76 -9.81 -2.78
C LYS A 60 4.26 -9.63 -2.99
N ALA A 61 3.55 -9.25 -1.92
CA ALA A 61 2.17 -8.77 -2.05
C ALA A 61 2.17 -7.48 -2.88
N MET A 62 1.31 -7.45 -3.90
CA MET A 62 1.11 -6.28 -4.74
C MET A 62 -0.22 -5.62 -4.39
N GLU A 63 -0.22 -4.29 -4.33
CA GLU A 63 -1.45 -3.53 -4.22
C GLU A 63 -2.23 -3.59 -5.55
N ILE A 64 -3.52 -3.89 -5.44
CA ILE A 64 -4.47 -3.96 -6.55
C ILE A 64 -5.65 -3.04 -6.22
N ASP A 65 -5.95 -2.14 -7.15
CA ASP A 65 -7.12 -1.26 -7.12
C ASP A 65 -7.71 -1.12 -8.54
N ALA A 66 -8.75 -0.32 -8.69
CA ALA A 66 -9.42 -0.11 -9.97
C ALA A 66 -8.55 0.64 -10.99
N ASP A 67 -7.57 1.42 -10.53
CA ASP A 67 -6.73 2.25 -11.40
C ASP A 67 -5.55 1.46 -11.96
N ASN A 68 -5.06 0.45 -11.23
CA ASN A 68 -3.87 -0.33 -11.60
C ASN A 68 -4.17 -1.77 -12.07
N PHE A 69 -5.43 -2.21 -12.05
CA PHE A 69 -5.82 -3.59 -12.34
C PHE A 69 -5.24 -4.15 -13.66
N ASP A 70 -5.42 -3.42 -14.77
CA ASP A 70 -4.96 -3.86 -16.09
C ASP A 70 -3.43 -3.95 -16.16
N SER A 71 -2.73 -2.99 -15.54
CA SER A 71 -1.27 -3.01 -15.44
C SER A 71 -0.76 -4.21 -14.64
N ARG A 72 -1.49 -4.60 -13.57
CA ARG A 72 -1.18 -5.78 -12.76
C ARG A 72 -1.38 -7.05 -13.56
N LEU A 73 -2.49 -7.16 -14.29
CA LEU A 73 -2.76 -8.27 -15.18
C LEU A 73 -1.67 -8.42 -16.25
N GLN A 74 -1.26 -7.31 -16.87
CA GLN A 74 -0.20 -7.32 -17.88
C GLN A 74 1.16 -7.70 -17.32
N SER A 75 1.48 -7.27 -16.09
CA SER A 75 2.74 -7.65 -15.42
C SER A 75 2.80 -9.14 -15.09
N MET A 76 1.67 -9.73 -14.71
CA MET A 76 1.54 -11.13 -14.32
C MET A 76 1.51 -12.07 -15.53
N LYS A 77 1.03 -11.59 -16.69
CA LYS A 77 0.91 -12.36 -17.94
C LYS A 77 0.18 -13.70 -17.76
N PRO A 78 -1.04 -13.69 -17.19
CA PRO A 78 -1.83 -14.90 -17.01
C PRO A 78 -2.04 -15.59 -18.37
N ARG A 79 -1.80 -16.90 -18.43
CA ARG A 79 -1.95 -17.68 -19.64
C ARG A 79 -2.79 -18.92 -19.38
N VAL A 80 -3.55 -19.30 -20.41
CA VAL A 80 -4.30 -20.54 -20.45
C VAL A 80 -3.92 -21.29 -21.73
N SER A 81 -3.71 -22.60 -21.61
CA SER A 81 -3.35 -23.49 -22.73
C SER A 81 -3.96 -24.86 -22.50
N PHE A 82 -4.99 -25.20 -23.27
CA PHE A 82 -5.64 -26.51 -23.23
C PHE A 82 -6.24 -26.83 -24.61
N ALA A 83 -6.41 -28.13 -24.89
CA ALA A 83 -7.04 -28.59 -26.12
C ALA A 83 -8.56 -28.56 -25.99
N VAL A 84 -9.24 -28.17 -27.07
CA VAL A 84 -10.71 -28.17 -27.19
C VAL A 84 -11.14 -28.94 -28.44
N PRO A 85 -12.29 -29.62 -28.42
CA PRO A 85 -12.86 -30.24 -29.62
C PRO A 85 -13.05 -29.21 -30.74
N ASN A 86 -12.66 -29.56 -31.97
CA ASN A 86 -12.75 -28.67 -33.11
C ASN A 86 -14.11 -28.81 -33.82
N THR A 87 -15.02 -27.89 -33.54
CA THR A 87 -16.35 -27.89 -34.19
C THR A 87 -16.36 -27.21 -35.57
N LEU A 88 -15.22 -26.70 -36.08
CA LEU A 88 -15.15 -25.96 -37.34
C LEU A 88 -15.04 -26.88 -38.57
N THR A 89 -14.34 -28.01 -38.44
CA THR A 89 -14.09 -28.93 -39.56
C THR A 89 -14.79 -30.29 -39.42
N GLY A 90 -15.39 -30.57 -38.26
CA GLY A 90 -16.17 -31.79 -38.04
C GLY A 90 -15.34 -33.06 -37.81
N GLU A 91 -14.08 -32.92 -37.40
CA GLU A 91 -13.25 -34.01 -36.84
C GLU A 91 -13.10 -33.87 -35.33
#